data_AF-A0A8T4JCM7-F1
#
_entry.id   AF-A0A8T4JCM7-F1
#
_cell.length_a   1.000
_cell.length_b   1.000
_cell.length_c   1.000
_cell.angle_alpha   90.00
_cell.angle_beta   90.00
_cell.angle_gamma   90.00
#
_symmetry.space_group_name_H-M   'P 1'
#
loop_
_entity.id
_entity.type
_entity.pdbx_description
1 polymer ?
#
loop_
_entity_poly.entity_id
_entity_poly.type
_entity_poly.pdbx_seq_one_letter_code
_entity_poly.pdbx_strand_id
1 'polypeptide(L)'
;LPDHEKKHIRKFLKAHPNLLVVDVPVKPGDWEGEKAFVNHVDPELLKIIPDASDAVLLAAALARRCPVLTKDKHHLFTTTLENYVKDYGIRVFKEMKDYLAWKEG
;
A
#
# COMPACT_ATOMS: atom_id res chain seq x y z
N LEU A 1 4.59 -17.31 8.17
CA LEU A 1 3.16 -17.63 8.13
C LEU A 1 2.95 -19.09 8.54
N PRO A 2 2.34 -19.35 9.70
CA PRO A 2 1.81 -20.65 10.08
C PRO A 2 0.87 -21.23 9.02
N ASP A 3 0.71 -22.55 8.99
CA ASP A 3 -0.03 -23.23 7.91
C ASP A 3 -1.53 -22.92 7.87
N HIS A 4 -2.13 -22.54 9.01
CA HIS A 4 -3.52 -22.12 9.07
C HIS A 4 -3.76 -20.78 8.34
N GLU A 5 -2.84 -19.81 8.47
CA GLU A 5 -2.92 -18.53 7.77
C GLU A 5 -2.75 -18.70 6.25
N LYS A 6 -1.79 -19.54 5.82
CA LYS A 6 -1.61 -19.87 4.40
C LYS A 6 -2.88 -20.47 3.79
N LYS A 7 -3.60 -21.32 4.54
CA LYS A 7 -4.86 -21.94 4.09
C LYS A 7 -5.96 -20.88 3.91
N HIS A 8 -6.06 -19.92 4.83
CA HIS A 8 -7.04 -18.84 4.74
C HIS A 8 -6.75 -17.90 3.57
N ILE A 9 -5.50 -17.49 3.39
CA ILE A 9 -5.09 -16.66 2.26
C ILE A 9 -5.40 -17.36 0.93
N ARG A 10 -5.03 -18.64 0.78
CA ARG A 10 -5.34 -19.41 -0.44
C ARG A 10 -6.85 -19.51 -0.70
N LYS A 11 -7.66 -19.76 0.35
CA LYS A 11 -9.12 -19.82 0.21
C LYS A 11 -9.68 -18.48 -0.26
N PHE A 12 -9.18 -17.38 0.31
CA PHE A 12 -9.58 -16.03 -0.06
C PHE A 12 -9.20 -15.70 -1.51
N LEU A 13 -7.96 -15.96 -1.92
CA LEU A 13 -7.50 -15.72 -3.30
C LEU A 13 -8.28 -16.55 -4.32
N LYS A 14 -8.59 -17.81 -4.02
CA LYS A 14 -9.44 -18.66 -4.89
C LYS A 14 -10.86 -18.13 -5.04
N ALA A 15 -11.43 -17.52 -4.00
CA ALA A 15 -12.76 -16.93 -4.04
C ALA A 15 -12.79 -15.59 -4.81
N HIS A 16 -11.64 -14.95 -5.00
CA HIS A 16 -11.51 -13.66 -5.69
C HIS A 16 -10.51 -13.79 -6.86
N PRO A 17 -10.88 -14.50 -7.95
CA PRO A 17 -9.97 -14.74 -9.07
C PRO A 17 -9.53 -13.46 -9.80
N ASN A 18 -10.29 -12.36 -9.64
CA ASN A 18 -9.98 -11.06 -10.22
C ASN A 18 -9.05 -10.20 -9.34
N LEU A 19 -8.53 -10.77 -8.24
CA LEU A 19 -7.60 -10.06 -7.38
C LEU A 19 -6.23 -10.02 -8.04
N LEU A 20 -5.80 -8.81 -8.42
CA LEU A 20 -4.49 -8.58 -9.00
C LEU A 20 -3.43 -8.68 -7.90
N VAL A 21 -2.54 -9.65 -8.02
CA VAL A 21 -1.32 -9.71 -7.19
C VAL A 21 -0.23 -8.93 -7.91
N VAL A 22 0.36 -7.97 -7.21
CA VAL A 22 1.45 -7.15 -7.74
C VAL A 22 2.74 -7.58 -7.06
N ASP A 23 3.69 -8.06 -7.85
CA ASP A 23 5.05 -8.30 -7.37
C ASP A 23 5.79 -6.96 -7.23
N VAL A 24 6.26 -6.67 -6.03
CA VAL A 24 7.11 -5.53 -5.73
C VAL A 24 8.54 -6.05 -5.60
N PRO A 25 9.55 -5.45 -6.25
CA PRO A 25 10.91 -5.99 -6.31
C PRO A 25 11.71 -5.72 -5.02
N VAL A 26 11.09 -5.89 -3.86
CA VAL A 26 11.72 -5.71 -2.54
C VAL A 26 11.33 -6.85 -1.62
N LYS A 27 12.21 -7.17 -0.67
CA LYS A 27 11.95 -8.18 0.34
C LYS A 27 11.66 -7.49 1.67
N PRO A 28 10.60 -7.90 2.40
CA PRO A 28 10.35 -7.35 3.73
C PRO A 28 11.59 -7.51 4.63
N GLY A 29 12.01 -6.41 5.23
CA GLY A 29 13.20 -6.37 6.10
C GLY A 29 14.52 -6.07 5.38
N ASP A 30 14.51 -5.98 4.05
CA ASP A 30 15.63 -5.44 3.27
C ASP A 30 15.52 -3.91 3.21
N TRP A 31 15.94 -3.26 4.28
CA TRP A 31 15.80 -1.80 4.46
C TRP A 31 16.43 -0.98 3.33
N GLU A 32 17.59 -1.41 2.83
CA GLU A 32 18.27 -0.71 1.72
C GLU A 32 17.51 -0.92 0.40
N GLY A 33 17.06 -2.14 0.13
CA GLY A 33 16.23 -2.45 -1.04
C GLY A 33 14.90 -1.70 -1.04
N GLU A 34 14.22 -1.63 0.10
CA GLU A 34 12.98 -0.88 0.28
C GLU A 34 13.19 0.61 -0.02
N LYS A 35 14.23 1.23 0.56
CA LYS A 35 14.57 2.63 0.27
C LYS A 35 14.95 2.87 -1.19
N ALA A 36 15.72 1.96 -1.79
CA ALA A 36 16.12 2.07 -3.19
C ALA A 36 14.89 2.03 -4.12
N PHE A 37 13.96 1.12 -3.86
CA PHE A 37 12.69 1.06 -4.59
C PHE A 37 11.85 2.32 -4.43
N VAL A 38 11.68 2.81 -3.20
CA VAL A 38 10.92 4.03 -2.95
C VAL A 38 11.57 5.21 -3.66
N ASN A 39 12.89 5.40 -3.54
CA ASN A 39 13.60 6.48 -4.24
C ASN A 39 13.49 6.39 -5.76
N HIS A 40 13.41 5.18 -6.32
CA HIS A 40 13.23 4.99 -7.75
C HIS A 40 11.83 5.41 -8.22
N VAL A 41 10.80 5.16 -7.43
CA VAL A 41 9.42 5.57 -7.74
C VAL A 41 9.23 7.05 -7.46
N ASP A 42 9.58 7.49 -6.26
CA ASP A 42 9.38 8.84 -5.75
C ASP A 42 10.24 9.09 -4.49
N PRO A 43 11.34 9.85 -4.60
CA PRO A 43 12.24 10.11 -3.48
C PRO A 43 11.64 11.05 -2.41
N GLU A 44 10.58 11.79 -2.70
CA GLU A 44 9.94 12.66 -1.71
C GLU A 44 9.18 11.85 -0.66
N LEU A 45 8.76 10.63 -0.98
CA LEU A 45 8.06 9.75 -0.03
C LEU A 45 8.87 9.48 1.22
N LEU A 46 10.19 9.27 1.12
CA LEU A 46 11.05 9.00 2.28
C LEU A 46 11.27 10.23 3.17
N LYS A 47 10.94 11.44 2.68
CA LYS A 47 10.95 12.66 3.51
C LYS A 47 9.66 12.81 4.32
N ILE A 48 8.56 12.24 3.83
CA ILE A 48 7.22 12.33 4.43
C ILE A 48 6.94 11.12 5.32
N ILE A 49 7.38 9.94 4.90
CA ILE A 49 7.17 8.65 5.55
C ILE A 49 8.52 8.13 6.05
N PRO A 50 8.81 8.21 7.37
CA PRO A 50 10.08 7.75 7.92
C PRO A 50 10.27 6.22 7.84
N ASP A 51 9.17 5.46 7.86
CA ASP A 51 9.18 4.00 7.80
C ASP A 51 9.25 3.52 6.33
N ALA A 52 10.33 2.79 5.99
CA ALA A 52 10.54 2.33 4.62
C ALA A 52 9.45 1.36 4.14
N SER A 53 8.92 0.52 5.04
CA SER A 53 7.89 -0.46 4.67
C SER A 53 6.53 0.19 4.38
N ASP A 54 6.17 1.25 5.12
CA ASP A 54 5.02 2.11 4.85
C ASP A 54 5.20 2.82 3.50
N ALA A 55 6.40 3.34 3.24
CA ALA A 55 6.72 4.06 2.01
C ALA A 55 6.66 3.14 0.78
N VAL A 56 7.09 1.87 0.90
CA VAL A 56 6.97 0.86 -0.17
C VAL A 56 5.52 0.65 -0.59
N LEU A 57 4.59 0.57 0.36
CA LEU A 57 3.17 0.38 0.05
C LEU A 57 2.62 1.54 -0.79
N LEU A 58 2.98 2.78 -0.42
CA LEU A 58 2.60 3.95 -1.21
C LEU A 58 3.30 4.03 -2.56
N ALA A 59 4.60 3.74 -2.62
CA ALA A 59 5.34 3.72 -3.86
C ALA A 59 4.71 2.74 -4.86
N ALA A 60 4.33 1.55 -4.39
CA ALA A 60 3.59 0.59 -5.22
C ALA A 60 2.23 1.14 -5.69
N ALA A 61 1.50 1.83 -4.81
CA ALA A 61 0.22 2.45 -5.16
C ALA A 61 0.36 3.59 -6.17
N LEU A 62 1.40 4.41 -6.04
CA LEU A 62 1.76 5.50 -6.96
C LEU A 62 2.12 4.97 -8.35
N ALA A 63 2.97 3.95 -8.40
CA ALA A 63 3.33 3.30 -9.65
C ALA A 63 2.13 2.68 -10.39
N ARG A 64 1.08 2.29 -9.66
CA ARG A 64 -0.12 1.65 -10.20
C ARG A 64 -1.34 2.56 -10.27
N ARG A 65 -1.26 3.79 -9.75
CA ARG A 65 -2.35 4.75 -9.61
C ARG A 65 -3.61 4.14 -8.98
N CYS A 66 -3.43 3.44 -7.86
CA CYS A 66 -4.53 2.78 -7.15
C CYS A 66 -4.67 3.29 -5.71
N PRO A 67 -5.88 3.21 -5.12
CA PRO A 67 -6.07 3.52 -3.72
C PRO A 67 -5.43 2.46 -2.81
N VAL A 68 -5.07 2.87 -1.60
CA VAL A 68 -4.51 2.00 -0.57
C VAL A 68 -5.57 1.71 0.48
N LEU A 69 -5.75 0.45 0.85
CA LEU A 69 -6.57 0.04 2.00
C LEU A 69 -5.67 -0.67 3.02
N THR A 70 -5.53 -0.10 4.21
CA THR A 70 -4.70 -0.68 5.27
C THR A 70 -5.20 -0.29 6.66
N LYS A 71 -5.09 -1.21 7.62
CA LYS A 71 -5.46 -0.94 9.02
C LYS A 71 -4.25 -0.64 9.92
N ASP A 72 -3.07 -1.10 9.51
CA ASP A 72 -1.91 -1.23 10.39
C ASP A 72 -0.92 -0.06 10.24
N LYS A 73 -0.89 0.57 9.05
CA LYS A 73 0.10 1.60 8.72
C LYS A 73 -0.38 3.00 9.09
N HIS A 74 -0.27 3.34 10.37
CA HIS A 74 -0.80 4.58 10.96
C HIS A 74 -0.22 5.86 10.35
N HIS A 75 1.06 5.87 9.96
CA HIS A 75 1.69 7.03 9.33
C HIS A 75 1.05 7.41 7.99
N LEU A 76 0.29 6.50 7.38
CA LEU A 76 -0.37 6.75 6.11
C LEU A 76 -1.64 7.59 6.23
N PHE A 77 -2.09 7.87 7.45
CA PHE A 77 -3.29 8.67 7.74
C PHE A 77 -2.97 10.09 8.22
N THR A 78 -1.78 10.61 7.89
CA THR A 78 -1.41 11.99 8.20
C THR A 78 -1.95 12.95 7.14
N THR A 79 -2.36 14.15 7.55
CA THR A 79 -2.85 15.20 6.63
C THR A 79 -1.78 15.59 5.60
N THR A 80 -0.50 15.58 5.99
CA THR A 80 0.63 15.82 5.08
C THR A 80 0.62 14.80 3.94
N LEU A 81 0.48 13.51 4.27
CA LEU A 81 0.49 12.48 3.25
C LEU A 81 -0.79 12.50 2.42
N GLU A 82 -1.95 12.74 3.03
CA GLU A 82 -3.22 12.86 2.31
C GLU A 82 -3.15 13.96 1.25
N ASN A 83 -2.62 15.14 1.60
CA ASN A 83 -2.40 16.21 0.65
C ASN A 83 -1.40 15.82 -0.44
N TYR A 84 -0.32 15.13 -0.07
CA TYR A 84 0.70 14.66 -1.01
C TYR A 84 0.12 13.72 -2.07
N VAL A 85 -0.61 12.68 -1.65
CA VAL A 85 -1.13 11.66 -2.58
C VAL A 85 -2.35 12.12 -3.37
N LYS A 86 -3.04 13.18 -2.91
CA LYS A 86 -4.18 13.77 -3.58
C LYS A 86 -3.83 14.26 -4.99
N ASP A 87 -2.64 14.82 -5.16
CA ASP A 87 -2.15 15.30 -6.46
C ASP A 87 -1.94 14.16 -7.47
N TYR A 88 -1.74 12.94 -6.96
CA TYR A 88 -1.64 11.71 -7.76
C TYR A 88 -2.98 11.01 -7.97
N GLY A 89 -4.08 11.57 -7.44
CA GLY A 89 -5.41 10.95 -7.49
C GLY A 89 -5.54 9.71 -6.60
N ILE A 90 -4.64 9.54 -5.63
CA ILE A 90 -4.62 8.38 -4.72
C ILE A 90 -5.27 8.76 -3.40
N ARG A 91 -5.92 7.77 -2.76
CA ARG A 91 -6.49 7.88 -1.42
C ARG A 91 -6.11 6.68 -0.58
N VAL A 92 -5.94 6.91 0.73
CA VAL A 92 -5.69 5.87 1.71
C VAL A 92 -6.94 5.68 2.56
N PHE A 93 -7.39 4.44 2.69
CA PHE A 93 -8.58 4.05 3.43
C PHE A 93 -8.20 3.14 4.60
N LYS A 94 -8.89 3.33 5.73
CA LYS A 94 -8.73 2.45 6.90
C LYS A 94 -9.72 1.29 6.87
N GLU A 95 -10.97 1.58 6.48
CA GLU A 95 -12.04 0.60 6.46
C GLU A 95 -12.59 0.39 5.04
N MET A 96 -13.02 -0.84 4.75
CA MET A 96 -13.60 -1.18 3.45
C MET A 96 -14.86 -0.37 3.13
N LYS A 97 -15.68 -0.06 4.15
CA LYS A 97 -16.90 0.74 3.99
C LYS A 97 -16.60 2.13 3.43
N ASP A 98 -15.47 2.73 3.80
CA ASP A 98 -15.10 4.08 3.38
C ASP A 98 -14.64 4.06 1.91
N TYR A 99 -13.91 3.00 1.53
CA TYR A 99 -13.53 2.75 0.13
C TYR A 99 -14.76 2.52 -0.77
N LEU A 100 -15.72 1.71 -0.31
CA LEU A 100 -16.94 1.43 -1.08
C LEU A 100 -17.79 2.68 -1.25
N ALA A 101 -17.99 3.47 -0.19
CA ALA A 101 -18.71 4.74 -0.26
C ALA A 101 -18.05 5.73 -1.24
N TRP A 102 -16.72 5.76 -1.31
CA TRP A 102 -15.98 6.57 -2.29
C TRP A 102 -16.11 6.05 -3.72
N LYS A 103 -16.18 4.73 -3.92
CA LYS A 103 -16.27 4.13 -5.26
C LYS A 103 -17.68 4.27 -5.87
N GLU A 104 -18.70 4.34 -5.04
CA GLU A 104 -20.12 4.42 -5.44
C GLU A 104 -20.62 5.86 -5.65
N GLY A 105 -19.88 6.87 -5.18
CA GLY A 105 -20.18 8.29 -5.37
C GLY A 105 -19.40 8.93 -6.50
#